data_AF-A0A1E7FIX1-F1
#
_entry.id   AF-A0A1E7FIX1-F1
#
_cell.length_a   1.000
_cell.length_b   1.000
_cell.length_c   1.000
_cell.angle_alpha   90.00
_cell.angle_beta   90.00
_cell.angle_gamma   90.00
#
_symmetry.space_group_name_H-M   'P 1'
#
loop_
_entity.id
_entity.type
_entity.pdbx_description
1 polymer ?
#
loop_
_entity_poly.entity_id
_entity_poly.type
_entity_poly.pdbx_seq_one_letter_code
_entity_poly.pdbx_strand_id
1 'polypeptide(L)'
;MSASDLAPFVAAVFEGSAVAGLLQENNELKSREEKRFVVQITGTNGTPIHYEKSFKDAELHYDDDDWGDDDIVLRFNKRWTLESEECCPICLDTILDGPVNASQNQCCGKWICNKCTMQLIQRREFANKCPMCNSNLSDRSSMAVRFGLVLSSIGKIEIRFGGVSVQRFNIDDLTIHFQYDQCHDDNDQLEYITLKHIHPRPNVSGPITSVRGRYGPLPLGWRWDLAGRDMLLTDFIKIDADVNNGLTPFIIHELIFDEKDVSGIIDDM
;
A
#
# COMPACT_ATOMS: atom_id res chain seq x y z
N MET A 1 -63.59 10.40 -3.73
CA MET A 1 -62.26 10.80 -4.24
C MET A 1 -61.46 9.54 -4.39
N SER A 2 -61.05 9.21 -5.61
CA SER A 2 -60.31 7.98 -5.85
C SER A 2 -58.83 8.23 -5.51
N ALA A 3 -58.11 7.22 -5.05
CA ALA A 3 -56.67 7.32 -4.77
C ALA A 3 -55.85 7.75 -6.01
N SER A 4 -56.44 7.71 -7.21
CA SER A 4 -55.82 8.10 -8.48
C SER A 4 -55.72 9.61 -8.70
N ASP A 5 -56.51 10.43 -7.98
CA ASP A 5 -56.58 11.89 -8.23
C ASP A 5 -55.46 12.67 -7.52
N LEU A 6 -54.69 12.03 -6.64
CA LEU A 6 -53.59 12.65 -5.88
C LEU A 6 -52.20 12.47 -6.52
N ALA A 7 -52.04 11.52 -7.45
CA ALA A 7 -50.74 11.18 -8.05
C ALA A 7 -50.02 12.36 -8.76
N PRO A 8 -50.70 13.24 -9.52
CA PRO A 8 -50.02 14.35 -10.20
C PRO A 8 -49.47 15.40 -9.23
N PHE A 9 -50.15 15.63 -8.10
CA PHE A 9 -49.69 16.56 -7.07
C PHE A 9 -48.49 16.02 -6.30
N VAL A 10 -48.46 14.72 -6.03
CA VAL A 10 -47.31 14.08 -5.40
C VAL A 10 -46.09 14.13 -6.32
N ALA A 11 -46.24 13.84 -7.62
CA ALA A 11 -45.15 13.91 -8.60
C ALA A 11 -44.55 15.33 -8.74
N ALA A 12 -45.41 16.37 -8.80
CA ALA A 12 -44.95 17.76 -8.91
C ALA A 12 -44.19 18.27 -7.67
N VAL A 13 -44.51 17.74 -6.48
CA VAL A 13 -43.78 18.04 -5.24
C VAL A 13 -42.40 17.37 -5.23
N PHE A 14 -42.27 16.20 -5.86
CA PHE A 14 -40.99 15.48 -5.96
C PHE A 14 -40.04 15.99 -7.06
N GLU A 15 -40.54 16.71 -8.07
CA GLU A 15 -39.71 17.38 -9.10
C GLU A 15 -39.15 18.74 -8.65
N GLY A 16 -39.43 19.16 -7.42
CA GLY A 16 -38.95 20.42 -6.88
C GLY A 16 -37.43 20.48 -6.68
N SER A 17 -36.87 21.69 -6.81
CA SER A 17 -35.45 21.99 -6.55
C SER A 17 -34.95 21.51 -5.17
N ALA A 18 -35.85 21.35 -4.20
CA ALA A 18 -35.54 20.78 -2.89
C ALA A 18 -35.09 19.32 -2.96
N VAL A 19 -35.72 18.48 -3.80
CA VAL A 19 -35.33 17.07 -3.97
C VAL A 19 -33.99 16.96 -4.68
N ALA A 20 -33.74 17.79 -5.69
CA ALA A 20 -32.44 17.88 -6.34
C ALA A 20 -31.32 18.31 -5.36
N GLY A 21 -31.61 19.28 -4.49
CA GLY A 21 -30.68 19.71 -3.44
C GLY A 21 -30.36 18.59 -2.44
N LEU A 22 -31.38 17.87 -1.95
CA LEU A 22 -31.19 16.73 -1.05
C LEU A 22 -30.43 15.57 -1.71
N LEU A 23 -30.69 15.28 -2.99
CA LEU A 23 -29.94 14.27 -3.75
C LEU A 23 -28.46 14.64 -3.89
N GLN A 24 -28.16 15.91 -4.18
CA GLN A 24 -26.79 16.40 -4.24
C GLN A 24 -26.10 16.27 -2.87
N GLU A 25 -26.75 16.73 -1.81
CA GLU A 25 -26.21 16.62 -0.45
C GLU A 25 -25.96 15.16 -0.05
N ASN A 26 -26.87 14.26 -0.38
CA ASN A 26 -26.72 12.82 -0.13
C ASN A 26 -25.51 12.23 -0.91
N ASN A 27 -25.33 12.62 -2.18
CA ASN A 27 -24.16 12.20 -2.96
C ASN A 27 -22.84 12.75 -2.38
N GLU A 28 -22.83 13.99 -1.91
CA GLU A 28 -21.66 14.59 -1.25
C GLU A 28 -21.36 13.89 0.08
N LEU A 29 -22.37 13.54 0.86
CA LEU A 29 -22.24 12.78 2.11
C LEU A 29 -21.69 11.38 1.85
N LYS A 30 -22.24 10.65 0.87
CA LYS A 30 -21.71 9.34 0.45
C LYS A 30 -20.25 9.43 0.02
N SER A 31 -19.90 10.43 -0.79
CA SER A 31 -18.50 10.64 -1.21
C SER A 31 -17.58 10.96 -0.04
N ARG A 32 -18.04 11.72 0.97
CA ARG A 32 -17.27 11.98 2.19
C ARG A 32 -17.11 10.73 3.03
N GLU A 33 -18.16 9.94 3.16
CA GLU A 33 -18.16 8.68 3.90
C GLU A 33 -17.19 7.69 3.27
N GLU A 34 -17.24 7.50 1.95
CA GLU A 34 -16.28 6.69 1.20
C GLU A 34 -14.84 7.12 1.47
N LYS A 35 -14.57 8.44 1.50
CA LYS A 35 -13.24 8.97 1.82
C LYS A 35 -12.80 8.70 3.25
N ARG A 36 -13.71 8.60 4.23
CA ARG A 36 -13.35 8.33 5.64
C ARG A 36 -12.73 6.96 5.83
N PHE A 37 -13.12 5.99 4.99
CA PHE A 37 -12.60 4.62 5.03
C PHE A 37 -11.33 4.44 4.20
N VAL A 38 -10.84 5.48 3.54
CA VAL A 38 -9.60 5.38 2.75
C VAL A 38 -8.41 5.30 3.69
N VAL A 39 -7.69 4.17 3.61
CA VAL A 39 -6.41 3.95 4.28
C VAL A 39 -5.29 4.38 3.38
N GLN A 40 -4.46 5.30 3.86
CA GLN A 40 -3.28 5.78 3.15
C GLN A 40 -2.02 5.49 3.96
N ILE A 41 -1.00 4.96 3.30
CA ILE A 41 0.34 4.84 3.86
C ILE A 41 1.17 6.02 3.35
N THR A 42 1.90 6.70 4.24
CA THR A 42 2.68 7.88 3.85
C THR A 42 4.05 7.86 4.53
N GLY A 43 5.02 8.50 3.89
CA GLY A 43 6.38 8.65 4.41
C GLY A 43 6.53 9.89 5.27
N THR A 44 7.77 10.23 5.58
CA THR A 44 8.11 11.44 6.35
C THR A 44 7.43 12.68 5.76
N ASN A 45 6.79 13.47 6.61
CA ASN A 45 6.07 14.70 6.26
C ASN A 45 4.88 14.51 5.30
N GLY A 46 4.26 13.32 5.27
CA GLY A 46 3.15 13.04 4.37
C GLY A 46 3.58 12.90 2.91
N THR A 47 4.88 12.73 2.65
CA THR A 47 5.40 12.43 1.31
C THR A 47 4.76 11.13 0.85
N PRO A 48 4.19 11.05 -0.36
CA PRO A 48 3.34 9.93 -0.71
C PRO A 48 4.09 8.61 -0.76
N ILE A 49 3.50 7.58 -0.15
CA ILE A 49 3.86 6.18 -0.32
C ILE A 49 2.57 5.48 -0.79
N HIS A 50 2.32 5.47 -2.09
CA HIS A 50 0.97 5.30 -2.64
C HIS A 50 0.38 3.88 -2.53
N TYR A 51 0.00 3.49 -1.32
CA TYR A 51 -1.01 2.48 -1.05
C TYR A 51 -2.27 3.21 -0.61
N GLU A 52 -3.34 3.03 -1.37
CA GLU A 52 -4.66 3.54 -1.05
C GLU A 52 -5.64 2.39 -1.20
N LYS A 53 -6.37 2.08 -0.14
CA LYS A 53 -7.42 1.05 -0.16
C LYS A 53 -8.54 1.42 0.81
N SER A 54 -9.77 1.03 0.47
CA SER A 54 -10.91 1.21 1.36
C SER A 54 -10.86 0.18 2.48
N PHE A 55 -11.10 0.59 3.72
CA PHE A 55 -11.27 -0.31 4.85
C PHE A 55 -12.50 -1.22 4.69
N LYS A 56 -13.47 -0.86 3.82
CA LYS A 56 -14.59 -1.73 3.40
C LYS A 56 -14.13 -3.01 2.71
N ASP A 57 -12.89 -3.03 2.21
CA ASP A 57 -12.28 -4.18 1.54
C ASP A 57 -11.34 -4.97 2.49
N ALA A 58 -11.45 -4.76 3.80
CA ALA A 58 -10.72 -5.53 4.81
C ALA A 58 -11.40 -6.89 5.03
N GLU A 59 -10.58 -7.90 5.29
CA GLU A 59 -11.03 -9.27 5.56
C GLU A 59 -10.93 -9.53 7.07
N LEU A 60 -11.97 -10.15 7.65
CA LEU A 60 -11.88 -10.71 9.00
C LEU A 60 -11.11 -12.02 8.94
N HIS A 61 -10.04 -12.13 9.72
CA HIS A 61 -9.26 -13.34 9.85
C HIS A 61 -9.55 -13.95 11.22
N TYR A 62 -10.30 -15.04 11.20
CA TYR A 62 -10.54 -15.88 12.37
C TYR A 62 -9.41 -16.91 12.42
N ASP A 63 -8.53 -16.80 13.41
CA ASP A 63 -7.62 -17.89 13.72
C ASP A 63 -8.47 -19.03 14.31
N ASP A 64 -8.44 -20.21 13.69
CA ASP A 64 -9.16 -21.41 14.18
C ASP A 64 -8.64 -21.88 15.57
N ASP A 65 -7.58 -21.24 16.06
CA ASP A 65 -6.98 -21.46 17.36
C ASP A 65 -7.73 -20.60 18.39
N ASP A 66 -8.52 -21.26 19.26
CA ASP A 66 -9.44 -20.77 20.32
C ASP A 66 -8.89 -19.69 21.32
N TRP A 67 -7.71 -19.13 21.06
CA TRP A 67 -6.98 -18.20 21.93
C TRP A 67 -6.53 -16.90 21.23
N GLY A 68 -6.82 -16.74 19.94
CA GLY A 68 -6.51 -15.52 19.19
C GLY A 68 -7.57 -14.44 19.36
N ASP A 69 -7.13 -13.18 19.41
CA ASP A 69 -8.03 -12.06 19.13
C ASP A 69 -8.28 -12.02 17.62
N ASP A 70 -9.52 -11.74 17.20
CA ASP A 70 -9.84 -11.64 15.78
C ASP A 70 -9.04 -10.49 15.13
N ASP A 71 -8.34 -10.79 14.04
CA ASP A 71 -7.53 -9.83 13.31
C ASP A 71 -8.30 -9.33 12.08
N ILE A 72 -8.25 -8.03 11.81
CA ILE A 72 -8.74 -7.48 10.55
C ILE A 72 -7.55 -7.25 9.63
N VAL A 73 -7.60 -7.83 8.45
CA VAL A 73 -6.51 -7.79 7.48
C VAL A 73 -6.91 -6.93 6.28
N LEU A 74 -6.28 -5.78 6.14
CA LEU A 74 -6.38 -4.99 4.92
C LEU A 74 -5.23 -5.36 3.98
N ARG A 75 -5.52 -6.27 3.05
CA ARG A 75 -4.55 -6.66 2.01
C ARG A 75 -4.52 -5.62 0.92
N PHE A 76 -3.36 -5.04 0.64
CA PHE A 76 -3.12 -4.33 -0.62
C PHE A 76 -2.89 -5.36 -1.72
N ASN A 77 -3.97 -6.07 -2.05
CA ASN A 77 -4.05 -6.87 -3.27
C ASN A 77 -3.92 -5.90 -4.44
N LYS A 78 -2.69 -5.57 -4.83
CA LYS A 78 -2.44 -5.40 -6.24
C LYS A 78 -2.53 -6.78 -6.84
N ARG A 79 -3.77 -7.24 -7.05
CA ARG A 79 -4.07 -8.11 -8.16
C ARG A 79 -3.67 -7.26 -9.36
N TRP A 80 -2.44 -7.42 -9.81
CA TRP A 80 -2.15 -7.23 -11.21
C TRP A 80 -3.05 -8.22 -11.88
N THR A 81 -4.21 -7.75 -12.31
CA THR A 81 -4.96 -8.53 -13.26
C THR A 81 -3.97 -8.75 -14.39
N LEU A 82 -3.62 -10.02 -14.62
CA LEU A 82 -2.78 -10.51 -15.71
C LEU A 82 -3.27 -10.05 -17.10
N GLU A 83 -4.33 -9.25 -17.18
CA GLU A 83 -4.85 -8.64 -18.38
C GLU A 83 -3.93 -7.57 -18.98
N SER A 84 -2.94 -7.09 -18.21
CA SER A 84 -1.84 -6.30 -18.77
C SER A 84 -0.53 -7.10 -18.69
N GLU A 85 -0.37 -8.08 -19.58
CA GLU A 85 0.97 -8.58 -19.99
C GLU A 85 1.75 -7.43 -20.66
N GLU A 86 2.04 -6.38 -19.90
CA GLU A 86 2.85 -5.29 -20.40
C GLU A 86 4.31 -5.73 -20.38
N CYS A 87 4.83 -6.01 -21.57
CA CYS A 87 6.26 -6.14 -21.78
C CYS A 87 6.94 -4.81 -21.47
N CYS A 88 8.10 -4.88 -20.83
CA CYS A 88 8.97 -3.73 -20.67
C CYS A 88 9.31 -3.19 -22.07
N PRO A 89 9.00 -1.93 -22.40
CA PRO A 89 9.21 -1.41 -23.75
C PRO A 89 10.71 -1.24 -24.12
N ILE A 90 11.62 -1.47 -23.16
CA ILE A 90 13.07 -1.40 -23.38
C ILE A 90 13.67 -2.77 -23.69
N CYS A 91 13.39 -3.78 -22.85
CA CYS A 91 13.95 -5.12 -23.05
C CYS A 91 12.96 -6.11 -23.70
N LEU A 92 11.69 -5.73 -23.86
CA LEU A 92 10.58 -6.55 -24.34
C LEU A 92 10.25 -7.77 -23.47
N ASP A 93 10.94 -7.95 -22.34
CA ASP A 93 10.61 -8.98 -21.36
C ASP A 93 9.26 -8.67 -20.70
N THR A 94 8.44 -9.70 -20.50
CA THR A 94 7.20 -9.60 -19.73
C THR A 94 7.52 -9.06 -18.35
N ILE A 95 6.80 -8.01 -17.93
CA ILE A 95 6.90 -7.53 -16.57
C ILE A 95 6.05 -8.44 -15.69
N LEU A 96 6.68 -9.48 -15.14
CA LEU A 96 6.09 -10.28 -14.07
C LEU A 96 6.08 -9.43 -12.79
N ASP A 97 4.90 -9.27 -12.19
CA ASP A 97 4.70 -8.52 -10.95
C ASP A 97 5.18 -7.06 -11.04
N GLY A 98 4.40 -6.28 -11.79
CA GLY A 98 4.70 -4.90 -12.16
C GLY A 98 5.18 -3.91 -11.08
N PRO A 99 4.84 -3.98 -9.78
CA PRO A 99 5.34 -3.00 -8.83
C PRO A 99 6.72 -3.42 -8.28
N VAL A 100 6.94 -4.73 -8.15
CA VAL A 100 8.16 -5.33 -7.63
C VAL A 100 9.28 -5.14 -8.63
N ASN A 101 8.97 -5.40 -9.90
CA ASN A 101 9.96 -5.53 -10.96
C ASN A 101 9.88 -4.42 -11.99
N ALA A 102 8.98 -3.46 -11.86
CA ALA A 102 8.90 -2.30 -12.73
C ALA A 102 8.54 -1.01 -12.01
N SER A 103 8.85 0.09 -12.67
CA SER A 103 8.49 1.43 -12.24
C SER A 103 7.62 2.06 -13.32
N GLN A 104 6.54 2.73 -12.92
CA GLN A 104 5.67 3.42 -13.86
C GLN A 104 6.25 4.80 -14.18
N ASN A 105 6.41 5.11 -15.46
CA ASN A 105 6.82 6.43 -15.89
C ASN A 105 5.68 7.43 -15.73
N GLN A 106 5.90 8.49 -14.94
CA GLN A 106 4.86 9.49 -14.69
C GLN A 106 4.45 10.30 -15.93
N CYS A 107 5.31 10.45 -16.96
CA CYS A 107 4.94 11.16 -18.20
C CYS A 107 3.80 10.46 -18.92
N CYS A 108 3.94 9.15 -19.12
CA CYS A 108 3.15 8.42 -20.11
C CYS A 108 2.42 7.20 -19.53
N GLY A 109 2.55 6.96 -18.23
CA GLY A 109 1.96 5.82 -17.54
C GLY A 109 2.56 4.46 -17.94
N LYS A 110 3.60 4.43 -18.78
CA LYS A 110 4.22 3.17 -19.24
C LYS A 110 5.11 2.57 -18.17
N TRP A 111 4.98 1.27 -17.97
CA TRP A 111 5.81 0.50 -17.04
C TRP A 111 7.16 0.16 -17.67
N ILE A 112 8.23 0.26 -16.90
CA ILE A 112 9.59 -0.09 -17.31
C ILE A 112 10.18 -0.98 -16.24
N CYS A 113 10.71 -2.15 -16.62
CA CYS A 113 11.31 -3.04 -15.62
C CYS A 113 12.47 -2.35 -14.87
N ASN A 114 12.67 -2.71 -13.60
CA ASN A 114 13.63 -2.09 -12.71
C ASN A 114 15.07 -2.24 -13.23
N LYS A 115 15.36 -3.37 -13.89
CA LYS A 115 16.64 -3.59 -14.60
C LYS A 115 16.90 -2.51 -15.66
N CYS A 116 15.95 -2.26 -16.55
CA CYS A 116 16.09 -1.24 -17.58
C CYS A 116 16.06 0.17 -16.99
N THR A 117 15.25 0.42 -15.96
CA THR A 117 15.23 1.69 -15.24
C THR A 117 16.61 2.01 -14.65
N MET A 118 17.24 1.05 -13.96
CA MET A 118 18.57 1.21 -13.38
C MET A 118 19.65 1.43 -14.45
N GLN A 119 19.61 0.68 -15.55
CA GLN A 119 20.55 0.88 -16.67
C GLN A 119 20.45 2.29 -17.27
N LEU A 120 19.24 2.78 -17.50
CA LEU A 120 19.03 4.12 -18.03
C LEU A 120 19.46 5.22 -17.04
N ILE A 121 19.26 5.03 -15.72
CA ILE A 121 19.77 5.93 -14.68
C ILE A 121 21.31 5.98 -14.74
N GLN A 122 21.95 4.81 -14.78
CA GLN A 122 23.41 4.69 -14.84
C GLN A 122 23.99 5.37 -16.09
N ARG A 123 23.32 5.23 -17.25
CA ARG A 123 23.73 5.87 -18.51
C ARG A 123 23.43 7.36 -18.59
N ARG A 124 22.72 7.92 -17.60
CA ARG A 124 22.20 9.31 -17.60
C ARG A 124 21.28 9.60 -18.80
N GLU A 125 20.74 8.57 -19.45
CA GLU A 125 19.83 8.70 -20.59
C GLU A 125 18.45 9.23 -20.16
N PHE A 126 18.12 9.11 -18.86
CA PHE A 126 16.93 9.71 -18.24
C PHE A 126 17.05 11.20 -17.89
N ALA A 127 18.21 11.84 -18.12
CA ALA A 127 18.47 13.14 -17.50
C ALA A 127 17.45 14.22 -17.89
N ASN A 128 16.96 14.21 -19.13
CA ASN A 128 16.10 15.28 -19.64
C ASN A 128 14.90 14.81 -20.44
N LYS A 129 14.79 13.52 -20.81
CA LYS A 129 13.68 13.04 -21.65
C LYS A 129 13.20 11.66 -21.23
N CYS A 130 11.90 11.43 -21.33
CA CYS A 130 11.34 10.11 -21.14
C CYS A 130 11.69 9.23 -22.35
N PRO A 131 12.23 8.02 -22.15
CA PRO A 131 12.61 7.12 -23.24
C PRO A 131 11.41 6.59 -24.04
N MET A 132 10.18 6.79 -23.54
CA MET A 132 8.95 6.27 -24.16
C MET A 132 8.18 7.35 -24.91
N CYS A 133 7.89 8.47 -24.26
CA CYS A 133 7.11 9.57 -24.83
C CYS A 133 8.00 10.68 -25.42
N ASN A 134 9.32 10.64 -25.20
CA ASN A 134 10.28 11.69 -25.55
C ASN A 134 9.99 13.08 -24.93
N SER A 135 9.00 13.17 -24.02
CA SER A 135 8.68 14.39 -23.29
C SER A 135 9.85 14.81 -22.41
N ASN A 136 10.09 16.11 -22.33
CA ASN A 136 11.12 16.67 -21.48
C ASN A 136 10.76 16.43 -19.99
N LEU A 137 11.70 15.90 -19.23
CA LEU A 137 11.60 15.64 -17.79
C LEU A 137 12.16 16.80 -16.96
N SER A 138 12.16 18.02 -17.53
CA SER A 138 12.73 19.22 -16.90
C SER A 138 12.05 19.59 -15.57
N ASP A 139 10.85 19.06 -15.33
CA ASP A 139 10.21 19.10 -14.02
C ASP A 139 10.62 17.84 -13.23
N ARG A 140 11.52 18.05 -12.26
CA ARG A 140 12.15 17.07 -11.36
C ARG A 140 11.23 16.06 -10.65
N SER A 141 9.93 16.09 -10.88
CA SER A 141 8.95 15.21 -10.26
C SER A 141 8.73 13.90 -11.01
N SER A 142 9.17 13.77 -12.27
CA SER A 142 8.81 12.64 -13.14
C SER A 142 9.59 11.34 -12.91
N MET A 143 10.30 11.20 -11.78
CA MET A 143 11.09 10.00 -11.51
C MET A 143 10.13 8.82 -11.34
N ALA A 144 10.43 7.71 -12.02
CA ALA A 144 9.56 6.55 -12.09
C ALA A 144 9.08 6.15 -10.68
N VAL A 145 7.76 5.96 -10.52
CA VAL A 145 7.21 5.55 -9.23
C VAL A 145 7.71 4.13 -8.99
N ARG A 146 8.76 4.01 -8.17
CA ARG A 146 9.15 2.71 -7.61
C ARG A 146 8.03 2.31 -6.68
N PHE A 147 7.33 1.22 -7.01
CA PHE A 147 6.39 0.64 -6.09
C PHE A 147 7.17 -0.23 -5.13
N GLY A 148 7.75 0.43 -4.15
CA GLY A 148 8.67 -0.19 -3.21
C GLY A 148 9.29 0.88 -2.35
N LEU A 149 9.14 0.67 -1.05
CA LEU A 149 9.76 1.41 0.01
C LEU A 149 11.22 1.01 0.12
N VAL A 150 12.12 1.91 -0.25
CA VAL A 150 13.51 1.75 0.13
C VAL A 150 13.56 2.00 1.64
N LEU A 151 13.65 0.93 2.44
CA LEU A 151 13.54 1.02 3.91
C LEU A 151 14.55 2.01 4.50
N SER A 152 15.76 2.07 3.93
CA SER A 152 16.81 3.00 4.35
C SER A 152 16.44 4.50 4.18
N SER A 153 15.46 4.81 3.35
CA SER A 153 15.00 6.19 3.09
C SER A 153 13.83 6.63 3.98
N ILE A 154 13.29 5.72 4.78
CA ILE A 154 12.07 5.95 5.55
C ILE A 154 12.51 6.21 6.98
N GLY A 155 12.32 7.44 7.46
CA GLY A 155 12.45 7.70 8.89
C GLY A 155 11.22 7.25 9.66
N LYS A 156 10.06 7.23 8.99
CA LYS A 156 8.76 7.04 9.63
C LYS A 156 7.72 6.54 8.64
N ILE A 157 6.89 5.59 9.07
CA ILE A 157 5.69 5.16 8.37
C ILE A 157 4.48 5.80 9.06
N GLU A 158 3.63 6.47 8.31
CA GLU A 158 2.43 7.11 8.84
C GLU A 158 1.19 6.59 8.12
N ILE A 159 0.27 6.03 8.90
CA ILE A 159 -0.98 5.45 8.39
C ILE A 159 -2.12 6.41 8.73
N ARG A 160 -2.94 6.69 7.71
CA ARG A 160 -4.00 7.68 7.78
C ARG A 160 -5.33 7.09 7.35
N PHE A 161 -6.40 7.47 8.05
CA PHE A 161 -7.79 7.17 7.69
C PHE A 161 -8.51 8.46 7.35
N GLY A 162 -9.04 8.57 6.12
CA GLY A 162 -9.68 9.80 5.64
C GLY A 162 -8.79 11.04 5.76
N GLY A 163 -7.48 10.87 5.64
CA GLY A 163 -6.48 11.93 5.80
C GLY A 163 -6.09 12.26 7.25
N VAL A 164 -6.68 11.64 8.27
CA VAL A 164 -6.26 11.81 9.67
C VAL A 164 -5.18 10.78 10.00
N SER A 165 -4.07 11.20 10.62
CA SER A 165 -3.03 10.26 11.07
C SER A 165 -3.54 9.44 12.25
N VAL A 166 -3.61 8.13 12.06
CA VAL A 166 -4.10 7.19 13.07
C VAL A 166 -2.95 6.49 13.78
N GLN A 167 -1.89 6.14 13.03
CA GLN A 167 -0.72 5.50 13.61
C GLN A 167 0.56 5.91 12.90
N ARG A 168 1.64 5.93 13.68
CA ARG A 168 2.96 6.38 13.26
C ARG A 168 3.98 5.40 13.81
N PHE A 169 4.77 4.82 12.92
CA PHE A 169 5.88 3.94 13.28
C PHE A 169 7.18 4.68 13.03
N ASN A 170 8.00 4.80 14.07
CA ASN A 170 9.41 5.09 13.86
C ASN A 170 10.11 3.78 13.48
N ILE A 171 11.00 3.82 12.51
CA ILE A 171 11.79 2.65 12.10
C ILE A 171 12.61 2.10 13.26
N ASP A 172 13.09 2.98 14.15
CA ASP A 172 13.83 2.59 15.36
C ASP A 172 12.99 1.78 16.36
N ASP A 173 11.65 1.87 16.27
CA ASP A 173 10.70 1.20 17.16
C ASP A 173 10.13 -0.10 16.57
N LEU A 174 10.63 -0.53 15.39
CA LEU A 174 10.14 -1.70 14.67
C LEU A 174 11.10 -2.89 14.79
N THR A 175 10.55 -4.07 15.03
CA THR A 175 11.21 -5.34 14.78
C THR A 175 10.78 -5.91 13.44
N ILE A 176 11.70 -6.58 12.77
CA ILE A 176 11.45 -7.39 11.59
C ILE A 176 11.40 -8.87 12.00
N HIS A 177 10.36 -9.56 11.54
CA HIS A 177 10.18 -10.99 11.71
C HIS A 177 10.03 -11.66 10.34
N PHE A 178 10.92 -12.60 10.04
CA PHE A 178 10.85 -13.42 8.82
C PHE A 178 9.88 -14.58 9.04
N GLN A 179 8.83 -14.65 8.22
CA GLN A 179 7.86 -15.73 8.31
C GLN A 179 8.45 -17.03 7.75
N TYR A 180 8.18 -18.14 8.44
CA TYR A 180 8.67 -19.47 8.08
C TYR A 180 7.74 -20.21 7.09
N ASP A 181 6.71 -19.53 6.57
CA ASP A 181 5.65 -20.20 5.84
C ASP A 181 6.15 -20.86 4.55
N GLN A 182 5.78 -22.12 4.42
CA GLN A 182 6.26 -23.07 3.41
C GLN A 182 5.68 -22.81 2.01
N CYS A 183 4.82 -21.80 1.84
CA CYS A 183 4.19 -21.46 0.56
C CYS A 183 5.08 -20.50 -0.25
N HIS A 184 6.27 -20.98 -0.63
CA HIS A 184 7.14 -20.22 -1.52
C HIS A 184 6.64 -20.32 -2.95
N ASP A 185 6.49 -19.17 -3.58
CA ASP A 185 6.63 -19.09 -5.02
C ASP A 185 8.14 -19.00 -5.30
N ASP A 186 8.74 -20.11 -5.72
CA ASP A 186 10.18 -20.21 -6.01
C ASP A 186 10.67 -19.18 -7.05
N ASN A 187 9.74 -18.49 -7.73
CA ASN A 187 10.05 -17.50 -8.75
C ASN A 187 10.30 -16.10 -8.20
N ASP A 188 9.72 -15.75 -7.06
CA ASP A 188 9.84 -14.42 -6.48
C ASP A 188 10.98 -14.42 -5.45
N GLN A 189 12.13 -13.82 -5.78
CA GLN A 189 13.26 -13.67 -4.86
C GLN A 189 12.96 -12.78 -3.62
N LEU A 190 11.70 -12.48 -3.34
CA LEU A 190 11.25 -11.68 -2.22
C LEU A 190 10.85 -12.56 -1.04
N GLU A 191 11.23 -12.15 0.16
CA GLU A 191 10.81 -12.80 1.39
C GLU A 191 9.63 -12.07 2.03
N TYR A 192 8.71 -12.82 2.61
CA TYR A 192 7.66 -12.26 3.44
C TYR A 192 8.20 -11.88 4.81
N ILE A 193 8.01 -10.61 5.17
CA ILE A 193 8.43 -10.06 6.45
C ILE A 193 7.24 -9.42 7.15
N THR A 194 7.23 -9.53 8.47
CA THR A 194 6.30 -8.82 9.34
C THR A 194 7.06 -7.78 10.13
N LEU A 195 6.62 -6.53 10.07
CA LEU A 195 7.10 -5.46 10.93
C LEU A 195 6.16 -5.36 12.13
N LYS A 196 6.72 -5.49 13.33
CA LYS A 196 6.00 -5.39 14.61
C LYS A 196 6.60 -4.27 15.45
N HIS A 197 5.83 -3.71 16.36
CA HIS A 197 6.34 -2.73 17.30
C HIS A 197 7.08 -3.44 18.45
N ILE A 198 8.28 -2.97 18.84
CA ILE A 198 9.12 -3.61 19.89
C ILE A 198 8.38 -3.66 21.25
N HIS A 199 7.60 -2.62 21.52
CA HIS A 199 6.87 -2.49 22.78
C HIS A 199 5.38 -2.37 22.49
N PRO A 200 4.53 -3.32 22.89
CA PRO A 200 3.09 -3.07 22.98
C PRO A 200 2.90 -1.94 23.98
N ARG A 201 2.79 -0.69 23.48
CA ARG A 201 2.74 0.47 24.36
C ARG A 201 1.41 0.41 25.12
N PRO A 202 1.43 0.44 26.46
CA PRO A 202 0.26 0.12 27.28
C PRO A 202 -0.94 1.06 27.13
N ASN A 203 -0.87 2.15 26.33
CA ASN A 203 -1.95 3.13 26.22
C ASN A 203 -2.03 3.94 24.89
N VAL A 204 -1.20 3.67 23.87
CA VAL A 204 -1.12 4.58 22.70
C VAL A 204 -0.67 3.91 21.38
N SER A 205 -0.63 2.59 21.30
CA SER A 205 -0.42 1.97 19.99
C SER A 205 -1.76 2.10 19.26
N GLY A 206 -1.78 2.73 18.09
CA GLY A 206 -2.99 2.78 17.27
C GLY A 206 -3.47 1.36 16.90
N PRO A 207 -4.55 1.28 16.13
CA PRO A 207 -5.26 0.03 15.85
C PRO A 207 -4.46 -1.01 15.06
N ILE A 208 -3.26 -0.68 14.57
CA ILE A 208 -2.46 -1.56 13.71
C ILE A 208 -1.44 -2.29 14.56
N THR A 209 -1.57 -3.61 14.60
CA THR A 209 -0.71 -4.53 15.34
C THR A 209 0.57 -4.82 14.56
N SER A 210 0.46 -4.94 13.23
CA SER A 210 1.61 -5.23 12.37
C SER A 210 1.43 -4.79 10.92
N VAL A 211 2.57 -4.63 10.24
CA VAL A 211 2.65 -4.36 8.80
C VAL A 211 3.35 -5.53 8.13
N ARG A 212 2.64 -6.28 7.28
CA ARG A 212 3.25 -7.36 6.49
C ARG A 212 3.63 -6.85 5.12
N GLY A 213 4.74 -7.33 4.61
CA GLY A 213 5.19 -6.98 3.28
C GLY A 213 6.19 -7.97 2.72
N ARG A 214 6.61 -7.71 1.49
CA ARG A 214 7.64 -8.46 0.79
C ARG A 214 8.93 -7.65 0.74
N TYR A 215 10.07 -8.27 0.98
CA TYR A 215 11.38 -7.63 1.00
C TYR A 215 12.38 -8.44 0.18
N GLY A 216 13.11 -7.79 -0.72
CA GLY A 216 14.16 -8.45 -1.48
C GLY A 216 14.46 -7.81 -2.83
N PRO A 217 15.35 -8.42 -3.63
CA PRO A 217 15.93 -9.74 -3.41
C PRO A 217 16.95 -9.78 -2.26
N LEU A 218 16.93 -10.85 -1.46
CA LEU A 218 17.94 -11.09 -0.43
C LEU A 218 19.13 -11.90 -0.97
N PRO A 219 20.34 -11.73 -0.41
CA PRO A 219 21.46 -12.61 -0.73
C PRO A 219 21.15 -14.06 -0.37
N LEU A 220 21.64 -14.99 -1.20
CA LEU A 220 21.50 -16.43 -0.93
C LEU A 220 22.03 -16.79 0.47
N GLY A 221 21.24 -17.55 1.24
CA GLY A 221 21.60 -18.03 2.57
C GLY A 221 21.05 -17.20 3.73
N TRP A 222 20.79 -15.90 3.54
CA TRP A 222 20.29 -15.01 4.60
C TRP A 222 18.99 -15.47 5.21
N ARG A 223 18.14 -16.06 4.38
CA ARG A 223 16.86 -16.61 4.79
C ARG A 223 17.01 -17.60 5.95
N TRP A 224 17.91 -18.55 5.84
CA TRP A 224 18.10 -19.59 6.85
C TRP A 224 18.71 -19.04 8.13
N ASP A 225 19.57 -18.02 8.01
CA ASP A 225 20.26 -17.43 9.15
C ASP A 225 19.36 -16.48 9.97
N LEU A 226 18.37 -15.86 9.31
CA LEU A 226 17.48 -14.86 9.91
C LEU A 226 16.09 -15.40 10.26
N ALA A 227 15.67 -16.53 9.70
CA ALA A 227 14.35 -17.08 9.97
C ALA A 227 14.15 -17.41 11.46
N GLY A 228 13.01 -16.98 12.01
CA GLY A 228 12.67 -17.15 13.43
C GLY A 228 13.43 -16.23 14.39
N ARG A 229 14.24 -15.29 13.90
CA ARG A 229 14.91 -14.27 14.73
C ARG A 229 14.19 -12.94 14.59
N ASP A 230 13.82 -12.36 15.73
CA ASP A 230 13.44 -10.96 15.78
C ASP A 230 14.71 -10.11 15.75
N MET A 231 14.73 -9.12 14.86
CA MET A 231 15.82 -8.15 14.76
C MET A 231 15.23 -6.74 14.73
N LEU A 232 15.95 -5.75 15.25
CA LEU A 232 15.57 -4.36 15.03
C LEU A 232 15.64 -4.04 13.55
N LEU A 233 14.63 -3.34 13.03
CA LEU A 233 14.56 -2.98 11.62
C LEU A 233 15.78 -2.14 11.20
N THR A 234 16.28 -1.27 12.07
CA THR A 234 17.49 -0.47 11.85
C THR A 234 18.74 -1.33 11.68
N ASP A 235 18.88 -2.37 12.51
CA ASP A 235 20.02 -3.28 12.43
C ASP A 235 19.96 -4.05 11.12
N PHE A 236 18.77 -4.53 10.75
CA PHE A 236 18.56 -5.21 9.48
C PHE A 236 18.89 -4.31 8.28
N ILE A 237 18.39 -3.07 8.26
CA ILE A 237 18.68 -2.09 7.20
C ILE A 237 20.18 -1.84 7.08
N LYS A 238 20.90 -1.79 8.20
CA LYS A 238 22.36 -1.60 8.19
C LYS A 238 23.07 -2.78 7.53
N ILE A 239 22.70 -4.01 7.89
CA ILE A 239 23.29 -5.21 7.29
C ILE A 239 22.95 -5.27 5.79
N ASP A 240 21.70 -4.97 5.40
CA ASP A 240 21.31 -4.89 3.98
C ASP A 240 22.07 -3.78 3.24
N ALA A 241 22.29 -2.62 3.86
CA ALA A 241 23.03 -1.53 3.26
C ALA A 241 24.48 -1.93 2.94
N ASP A 242 25.12 -2.66 3.85
CA ASP A 242 26.50 -3.14 3.69
C ASP A 242 26.62 -4.17 2.56
N VAL A 243 25.55 -4.94 2.28
CA VAL A 243 25.59 -6.02 1.27
C VAL A 243 25.01 -5.60 -0.09
N ASN A 244 23.89 -4.87 -0.08
CA ASN A 244 23.09 -4.54 -1.27
C ASN A 244 23.15 -3.05 -1.65
N ASN A 245 24.04 -2.26 -1.03
CA ASN A 245 24.14 -0.81 -1.18
C ASN A 245 22.85 -0.06 -0.78
N GLY A 246 21.99 -0.67 0.03
CA GLY A 246 20.82 -0.05 0.66
C GLY A 246 19.68 0.27 -0.31
N LEU A 247 19.63 -0.41 -1.46
CA LEU A 247 18.63 -0.19 -2.51
C LEU A 247 17.49 -1.22 -2.51
N THR A 248 17.46 -2.12 -1.53
CA THR A 248 16.49 -3.23 -1.51
C THR A 248 15.08 -2.72 -1.21
N PRO A 249 14.11 -2.96 -2.10
CA PRO A 249 12.74 -2.52 -1.90
C PRO A 249 12.00 -3.38 -0.86
N PHE A 250 11.17 -2.72 -0.08
CA PHE A 250 10.11 -3.28 0.75
C PHE A 250 8.76 -2.93 0.15
N ILE A 251 7.85 -3.88 0.06
CA ILE A 251 6.55 -3.69 -0.55
C ILE A 251 5.53 -4.08 0.49
N ILE A 252 4.77 -3.08 0.96
CA ILE A 252 3.71 -3.35 1.93
C ILE A 252 2.64 -4.17 1.22
N HIS A 253 2.31 -5.31 1.81
CA HIS A 253 1.31 -6.24 1.32
C HIS A 253 0.05 -6.15 2.18
N GLU A 254 0.18 -6.05 3.50
CA GLU A 254 -0.96 -6.11 4.42
C GLU A 254 -0.76 -5.17 5.61
N LEU A 255 -1.87 -4.62 6.09
CA LEU A 255 -1.98 -4.06 7.42
C LEU A 255 -2.89 -4.95 8.23
N ILE A 256 -2.45 -5.27 9.45
CA ILE A 256 -3.20 -6.09 10.39
C ILE A 256 -3.63 -5.18 11.54
N PHE A 257 -4.92 -5.19 11.81
CA PHE A 257 -5.56 -4.39 12.83
C PHE A 257 -6.09 -5.28 13.95
N ASP A 258 -5.94 -4.82 15.19
CA ASP A 258 -6.63 -5.40 16.34
C ASP A 258 -8.11 -5.04 16.23
N GLU A 259 -8.99 -6.04 16.15
CA GLU A 259 -10.43 -5.81 16.04
C GLU A 259 -10.95 -4.93 17.17
N LYS A 260 -10.44 -5.07 18.40
CA LYS A 260 -10.92 -4.31 19.55
C LYS A 260 -10.77 -2.81 19.35
N ASP A 261 -9.70 -2.40 18.67
CA ASP A 261 -9.37 -0.99 18.42
C ASP A 261 -10.14 -0.38 17.23
N VAL A 262 -10.79 -1.20 16.39
CA VAL A 262 -11.55 -0.76 15.20
C VAL A 262 -13.00 -1.23 15.16
N SER A 263 -13.45 -1.98 16.16
CA SER A 263 -14.84 -2.44 16.34
C SER A 263 -15.87 -1.32 16.10
N GLY A 264 -15.70 -0.18 16.75
CA GLY A 264 -16.60 0.98 16.57
C GLY A 264 -16.56 1.63 15.19
N ILE A 265 -15.57 1.31 14.34
CA ILE A 265 -15.53 1.72 12.93
C ILE A 265 -16.29 0.72 12.06
N ILE A 266 -16.23 -0.58 12.41
CA ILE A 266 -16.90 -1.66 11.68
C ILE A 266 -18.40 -1.65 11.92
N ASP A 267 -18.84 -1.39 13.15
CA ASP A 267 -20.28 -1.36 13.49
C ASP A 267 -21.07 -0.30 12.69
N ASP A 268 -20.37 0.72 12.18
CA ASP A 268 -20.92 1.80 11.34
C ASP A 268 -20.93 1.46 9.83
N MET A 269 -20.35 0.34 9.40
CA MET A 269 -20.20 -0.07 7.98
C MET A 269 -21.33 -0.96 7.49
#